data_AF-A0A376WZB8-F1
#
_entry.id   AF-A0A376WZB8-F1
#
_cell.length_a   1.000
_cell.length_b   1.000
_cell.length_c   1.000
_cell.angle_alpha   90.00
_cell.angle_beta   90.00
_cell.angle_gamma   90.00
#
_symmetry.space_group_name_H-M   'P 1'
#
loop_
_entity.id
_entity.type
_entity.pdbx_description
1 polymer ?
#
loop_
_entity_poly.entity_id
_entity_poly.type
_entity_poly.pdbx_seq_one_letter_code
_entity_poly.pdbx_strand_id
1 'polypeptide(L)'
;MLDAQTIATVKATIPLLVETGPKLTAHFYDRMFTHNPELKEIFNMSNQRNGDQREALFNAIAAYASNIENLPALLPAVEKIAQKHTSFQIKPEQYNIVGEHLLATLDEMFSPGQEVLDAWGKAYGVLANVFINREAEIYNENASKAGGWEGTRDFRIVAKTPRSALITSFELEPVDGGAVAEYRPGQYLGVWLKPEGFPHQEIRQYSLTRKPDGKGYRIAVKREEGGQVSNWLHNHANVGDVVKLVAPAGDSLWLSQMTHQ
;
A
#
# COMPACT_ATOMS: atom_id res chain seq x y z
N MET A 1 24.43 8.36 -1.69
CA MET A 1 24.65 9.00 -0.37
C MET A 1 24.50 10.50 -0.57
N LEU A 2 23.75 11.19 0.29
CA LEU A 2 23.51 12.63 0.16
C LEU A 2 24.71 13.40 0.73
N ASP A 3 25.06 14.52 0.11
CA ASP A 3 26.06 15.45 0.63
C ASP A 3 25.50 16.31 1.77
N ALA A 4 26.39 16.89 2.59
CA ALA A 4 26.01 17.68 3.76
C ALA A 4 25.17 18.91 3.42
N GLN A 5 25.42 19.53 2.26
CA GLN A 5 24.68 20.71 1.80
C GLN A 5 23.23 20.33 1.47
N THR A 6 23.02 19.23 0.75
CA THR A 6 21.70 18.69 0.42
C THR A 6 20.89 18.39 1.67
N ILE A 7 21.52 17.74 2.66
CA ILE A 7 20.88 17.43 3.95
C ILE A 7 20.48 18.72 4.68
N ALA A 8 21.37 19.71 4.73
CA ALA A 8 21.10 20.99 5.38
C ALA A 8 19.92 21.73 4.71
N THR A 9 19.88 21.78 3.38
CA THR A 9 18.82 22.42 2.61
C THR A 9 17.46 21.76 2.86
N VAL A 10 17.39 20.43 2.86
CA VAL A 10 16.16 19.71 3.18
C VAL A 10 15.71 20.01 4.60
N LYS A 11 16.60 19.89 5.59
CA LYS A 11 16.28 20.18 7.00
C LYS A 11 15.79 21.61 7.21
N ALA A 12 16.42 22.59 6.57
CA ALA A 12 16.07 24.00 6.69
C ALA A 12 14.67 24.31 6.14
N THR A 13 14.17 23.51 5.19
CA THR A 13 12.87 23.72 4.54
C THR A 13 11.73 22.90 5.18
N ILE A 14 12.04 21.97 6.10
CA ILE A 14 11.02 21.17 6.79
C ILE A 14 9.97 21.98 7.56
N PRO A 15 10.34 23.01 8.34
CA PRO A 15 9.35 23.81 9.07
C PRO A 15 8.28 24.38 8.13
N LEU A 16 8.67 24.87 6.95
CA LEU A 16 7.74 25.39 5.94
C LEU A 16 6.77 24.33 5.42
N LEU A 17 7.26 23.10 5.17
CA LEU A 17 6.40 22.00 4.76
C LEU A 17 5.38 21.66 5.86
N VAL A 18 5.84 21.55 7.11
CA VAL A 18 5.01 21.23 8.29
C VAL A 18 3.92 22.28 8.52
N GLU A 19 4.25 23.56 8.39
CA GLU A 19 3.29 24.65 8.52
C GLU A 19 2.22 24.66 7.41
N THR A 20 2.57 24.21 6.20
CA THR A 20 1.63 24.16 5.08
C THR A 20 0.62 23.02 5.23
N GLY A 21 1.03 21.92 5.88
CA GLY A 21 0.15 20.87 6.38
C GLY A 21 -0.81 20.30 5.31
N PRO A 22 -2.12 20.15 5.62
CA PRO A 22 -3.10 19.53 4.72
C PRO A 22 -3.28 20.20 3.35
N LYS A 23 -2.88 21.47 3.18
CA LYS A 23 -2.99 22.16 1.90
C LYS A 23 -1.99 21.62 0.88
N LEU A 24 -0.77 21.32 1.33
CA LEU A 24 0.27 20.77 0.46
C LEU A 24 -0.15 19.41 -0.10
N THR A 25 -0.68 18.55 0.76
CA THR A 25 -1.14 17.22 0.34
C THR A 25 -2.34 17.29 -0.58
N ALA A 26 -3.29 18.19 -0.31
CA ALA A 26 -4.43 18.40 -1.20
C ALA A 26 -3.97 18.81 -2.61
N HIS A 27 -3.05 19.78 -2.71
CA HIS A 27 -2.49 20.23 -3.99
C HIS A 27 -1.73 19.11 -4.70
N PHE A 28 -0.88 18.38 -3.98
CA PHE A 28 -0.15 17.22 -4.49
C PHE A 28 -1.09 16.17 -5.11
N TYR A 29 -2.14 15.76 -4.40
CA TYR A 29 -3.05 14.73 -4.88
C TYR A 29 -3.93 15.23 -6.04
N ASP A 30 -4.37 16.49 -6.00
CA ASP A 30 -5.12 17.09 -7.10
C ASP A 30 -4.28 17.12 -8.39
N ARG A 31 -3.03 17.57 -8.29
CA ARG A 31 -2.08 17.58 -9.40
C ARG A 31 -1.84 16.17 -9.93
N MET A 32 -1.53 15.22 -9.04
CA MET A 32 -1.23 13.84 -9.43
C MET A 32 -2.41 13.16 -10.12
N PHE A 33 -3.62 13.26 -9.58
CA PHE A 33 -4.79 12.62 -10.18
C PHE A 33 -5.35 13.33 -11.42
N THR A 34 -4.96 14.58 -11.65
CA THR A 34 -5.28 15.32 -12.87
C THR A 34 -4.38 14.88 -14.02
N HIS A 35 -3.08 14.72 -13.78
CA HIS A 35 -2.11 14.37 -14.83
C HIS A 35 -1.93 12.85 -15.00
N ASN A 36 -2.18 12.08 -13.93
CA ASN A 36 -2.05 10.63 -13.87
C ASN A 36 -3.35 9.98 -13.33
N PRO A 37 -4.48 10.12 -14.05
CA PRO A 37 -5.79 9.62 -13.59
C PRO A 37 -5.84 8.10 -13.43
N GLU A 38 -4.95 7.35 -14.08
CA GLU A 38 -4.81 5.89 -13.95
C GLU A 38 -4.47 5.45 -12.50
N LEU A 39 -3.84 6.32 -11.71
CA LEU A 39 -3.53 6.02 -10.31
C LEU A 39 -4.79 5.90 -9.46
N LYS A 40 -5.95 6.40 -9.91
CA LYS A 40 -7.24 6.21 -9.23
C LYS A 40 -7.67 4.74 -9.17
N GLU A 41 -7.11 3.87 -10.02
CA GLU A 41 -7.35 2.42 -10.01
C GLU A 41 -6.53 1.67 -8.94
N ILE A 42 -5.63 2.38 -8.25
CA ILE A 42 -4.74 1.84 -7.20
C ILE A 42 -5.04 2.50 -5.85
N PHE A 43 -5.20 3.82 -5.85
CA PHE A 43 -5.49 4.58 -4.64
C PHE A 43 -6.92 4.33 -4.16
N ASN A 44 -7.10 4.22 -2.85
CA ASN A 44 -8.43 4.12 -2.26
C ASN A 44 -9.10 5.50 -2.30
N MET A 45 -10.01 5.69 -3.25
CA MET A 45 -10.69 6.96 -3.46
C MET A 45 -11.64 7.33 -2.31
N SER A 46 -12.12 6.33 -1.54
CA SER A 46 -12.89 6.59 -0.31
C SER A 46 -12.04 7.22 0.78
N ASN A 47 -10.78 6.80 0.94
CA ASN A 47 -9.88 7.40 1.92
C ASN A 47 -9.45 8.82 1.48
N GLN A 48 -9.37 9.07 0.18
CA GLN A 48 -9.12 10.41 -0.34
C GLN A 48 -10.24 11.39 -0.03
N ARG A 49 -11.49 10.92 0.00
CA ARG A 49 -12.65 11.73 0.40
C ARG A 49 -12.64 12.06 1.90
N ASN A 50 -12.10 11.17 2.73
CA ASN A 50 -12.13 11.30 4.19
C ASN A 50 -10.88 11.98 4.78
N GLY A 51 -9.81 12.18 3.99
CA GLY A 51 -8.61 12.93 4.40
C GLY A 51 -7.47 12.11 5.00
N ASP A 52 -7.75 10.95 5.61
CA ASP A 52 -6.77 10.13 6.33
C ASP A 52 -5.53 9.76 5.49
N GLN A 53 -5.71 9.49 4.19
CA GLN A 53 -4.59 9.13 3.30
C GLN A 53 -3.70 10.33 2.95
N ARG A 54 -4.27 11.54 2.95
CA ARG A 54 -3.52 12.77 2.67
C ARG A 54 -2.51 13.03 3.78
N GLU A 55 -2.91 12.82 5.02
CA GLU A 55 -2.08 13.02 6.20
C GLU A 55 -0.92 12.00 6.28
N ALA A 56 -1.18 10.73 5.93
CA ALA A 56 -0.18 9.67 6.02
C ALA A 56 1.05 9.87 5.11
N LEU A 57 0.84 10.30 3.86
CA LEU A 57 1.94 10.56 2.92
C LEU A 57 2.84 11.70 3.42
N PHE A 58 2.22 12.78 3.88
CA PHE A 58 2.93 13.93 4.42
C PHE A 58 3.76 13.58 5.64
N ASN A 59 3.14 12.88 6.59
CA ASN A 59 3.82 12.44 7.81
C ASN A 59 5.00 11.52 7.50
N ALA A 60 4.90 10.66 6.47
CA ALA A 60 6.01 9.81 6.05
C ALA A 60 7.17 10.62 5.45
N ILE A 61 6.89 11.60 4.58
CA ILE A 61 7.91 12.47 3.98
C ILE A 61 8.58 13.35 5.06
N ALA A 62 7.79 13.93 5.96
CA ALA A 62 8.29 14.74 7.07
C ALA A 62 9.16 13.90 8.01
N ALA A 63 8.70 12.70 8.41
CA ALA A 63 9.46 11.80 9.25
C ALA A 63 10.76 11.33 8.60
N TYR A 64 10.74 11.06 7.30
CA TYR A 64 11.94 10.74 6.54
C TYR A 64 12.95 11.89 6.57
N ALA A 65 12.50 13.09 6.24
CA ALA A 65 13.39 14.24 6.17
C ALA A 65 13.96 14.64 7.54
N SER A 66 13.20 14.46 8.63
CA SER A 66 13.73 14.61 10.00
C SER A 66 14.76 13.54 10.37
N ASN A 67 14.78 12.39 9.70
CA ASN A 67 15.69 11.27 9.94
C ASN A 67 16.65 11.01 8.76
N ILE A 68 16.87 11.99 7.88
CA ILE A 68 17.61 11.81 6.62
C ILE A 68 19.07 11.36 6.82
N GLU A 69 19.65 11.64 7.99
CA GLU A 69 20.99 11.17 8.40
C GLU A 69 20.98 9.82 9.12
N ASN A 70 19.81 9.36 9.59
CA ASN A 70 19.62 8.13 10.34
C ASN A 70 18.57 7.23 9.68
N LEU A 71 18.80 6.91 8.40
CA LEU A 71 17.97 5.96 7.65
C LEU A 71 17.76 4.61 8.36
N PRO A 72 18.75 4.04 9.09
CA PRO A 72 18.53 2.81 9.85
C PRO A 72 17.36 2.87 10.83
N ALA A 73 17.08 4.03 11.44
CA ALA A 73 15.95 4.20 12.35
C ALA A 73 14.58 4.08 11.66
N LEU A 74 14.53 4.28 10.33
CA LEU A 74 13.30 4.19 9.54
C LEU A 74 13.03 2.78 9.04
N LEU A 75 13.99 1.85 9.13
CA LEU A 75 13.87 0.50 8.57
C LEU A 75 12.60 -0.25 9.02
N PRO A 76 12.18 -0.22 10.30
CA PRO A 76 10.94 -0.87 10.71
C PRO A 76 9.69 -0.27 10.04
N ALA A 77 9.66 1.05 9.88
CA ALA A 77 8.55 1.73 9.21
C ALA A 77 8.55 1.47 7.69
N VAL A 78 9.73 1.45 7.08
CA VAL A 78 9.95 1.09 5.67
C VAL A 78 9.44 -0.33 5.42
N GLU A 79 9.79 -1.32 6.24
CA GLU A 79 9.34 -2.71 6.06
C GLU A 79 7.80 -2.79 6.07
N LYS A 80 7.16 -2.16 7.06
CA LYS A 80 5.69 -2.14 7.17
C LYS A 80 5.03 -1.52 5.94
N ILE A 81 5.58 -0.43 5.42
CA ILE A 81 5.06 0.26 4.24
C ILE A 81 5.35 -0.55 2.97
N ALA A 82 6.54 -1.13 2.80
CA ALA A 82 6.91 -1.97 1.65
C ALA A 82 5.99 -3.21 1.56
N GLN A 83 5.73 -3.87 2.69
CA GLN A 83 4.75 -4.96 2.78
C GLN A 83 3.35 -4.50 2.33
N LYS A 84 2.93 -3.29 2.72
CA LYS A 84 1.67 -2.71 2.23
C LYS A 84 1.73 -2.47 0.72
N HIS A 85 2.75 -1.77 0.22
CA HIS A 85 2.90 -1.44 -1.20
C HIS A 85 2.86 -2.67 -2.11
N THR A 86 3.48 -3.77 -1.71
CA THR A 86 3.44 -5.01 -2.51
C THR A 86 2.03 -5.52 -2.72
N SER A 87 1.12 -5.40 -1.74
CA SER A 87 -0.29 -5.76 -1.91
C SER A 87 -1.09 -4.84 -2.84
N PHE A 88 -0.57 -3.63 -3.08
CA PHE A 88 -1.07 -2.66 -4.07
C PHE A 88 -0.28 -2.71 -5.39
N GLN A 89 0.64 -3.66 -5.54
CA GLN A 89 1.48 -3.82 -6.74
C GLN A 89 2.19 -2.53 -7.15
N ILE A 90 2.66 -1.74 -6.18
CA ILE A 90 3.41 -0.52 -6.50
C ILE A 90 4.66 -0.86 -7.31
N LYS A 91 4.91 -0.07 -8.37
CA LYS A 91 6.01 -0.28 -9.32
C LYS A 91 7.01 0.89 -9.28
N PRO A 92 8.29 0.65 -9.67
CA PRO A 92 9.32 1.70 -9.68
C PRO A 92 8.92 2.94 -10.49
N GLU A 93 8.21 2.75 -11.61
CA GLU A 93 7.72 3.83 -12.47
C GLU A 93 6.78 4.80 -11.73
N GLN A 94 6.02 4.31 -10.75
CA GLN A 94 5.10 5.13 -9.97
C GLN A 94 5.83 6.01 -8.96
N TYR A 95 7.03 5.63 -8.50
CA TYR A 95 7.88 6.52 -7.72
C TYR A 95 8.32 7.72 -8.55
N ASN A 96 8.60 7.55 -9.84
CA ASN A 96 8.94 8.69 -10.70
C ASN A 96 7.78 9.69 -10.79
N ILE A 97 6.56 9.18 -11.00
CA ILE A 97 5.34 10.01 -11.03
C ILE A 97 5.15 10.76 -9.71
N VAL A 98 5.23 10.06 -8.58
CA VAL A 98 5.10 10.67 -7.25
C VAL A 98 6.17 11.73 -7.02
N GLY A 99 7.43 11.46 -7.38
CA GLY A 99 8.53 12.41 -7.25
C GLY A 99 8.32 13.68 -8.09
N GLU A 100 7.88 13.53 -9.33
CA GLU A 100 7.57 14.67 -10.21
C GLU A 100 6.47 15.55 -9.63
N HIS A 101 5.35 14.96 -9.18
CA HIS A 101 4.27 15.72 -8.56
C HIS A 101 4.67 16.34 -7.23
N LEU A 102 5.52 15.69 -6.45
CA LEU A 102 6.03 16.24 -5.20
C LEU A 102 6.86 17.51 -5.46
N LEU A 103 7.83 17.44 -6.35
CA LEU A 103 8.70 18.58 -6.65
C LEU A 103 7.94 19.72 -7.31
N ALA A 104 7.05 19.42 -8.25
CA ALA A 104 6.22 20.45 -8.87
C ALA A 104 5.25 21.10 -7.88
N THR A 105 4.70 20.34 -6.92
CA THR A 105 3.89 20.91 -5.82
C THR A 105 4.72 21.89 -4.98
N LEU A 106 5.96 21.54 -4.65
CA LEU A 106 6.86 22.43 -3.90
C LEU A 106 7.15 23.71 -4.69
N ASP A 107 7.37 23.61 -6.00
CA ASP A 107 7.65 24.76 -6.86
C ASP A 107 6.43 25.68 -7.04
N GLU A 108 5.26 25.09 -7.30
CA GLU A 108 4.00 25.81 -7.50
C GLU A 108 3.54 26.55 -6.22
N MET A 109 3.81 25.99 -5.04
CA MET A 109 3.36 26.56 -3.78
C MET A 109 4.33 27.56 -3.16
N PHE A 110 5.64 27.36 -3.34
CA PHE A 110 6.65 28.13 -2.61
C PHE A 110 7.68 28.81 -3.51
N SER A 111 7.78 28.40 -4.78
CA SER A 111 8.82 28.84 -5.72
C SER A 111 10.20 28.93 -5.07
N PRO A 112 10.69 27.84 -4.42
CA PRO A 112 11.81 27.91 -3.49
C PRO A 112 13.17 28.04 -4.20
N GLY A 113 13.19 28.01 -5.53
CA GLY A 113 14.39 28.03 -6.35
C GLY A 113 14.98 26.64 -6.59
N GLN A 114 15.79 26.54 -7.65
CA GLN A 114 16.28 25.25 -8.16
C GLN A 114 17.13 24.48 -7.14
N GLU A 115 17.92 25.17 -6.32
CA GLU A 115 18.77 24.51 -5.31
C GLU A 115 17.94 23.69 -4.30
N VAL A 116 16.78 24.22 -3.88
CA VAL A 116 15.88 23.53 -2.95
C VAL A 116 15.21 22.35 -3.64
N LEU A 117 14.74 22.53 -4.88
CA LEU A 117 14.10 21.45 -5.65
C LEU A 117 15.08 20.31 -5.93
N ASP A 118 16.32 20.60 -6.29
CA ASP A 118 17.37 19.60 -6.50
C ASP A 118 17.70 18.83 -5.22
N ALA A 119 17.77 19.53 -4.09
CA ALA A 119 18.02 18.90 -2.79
C ALA A 119 16.88 17.93 -2.41
N TRP A 120 15.62 18.35 -2.58
CA TRP A 120 14.45 17.51 -2.35
C TRP A 120 14.37 16.35 -3.34
N GLY A 121 14.72 16.55 -4.62
CA GLY A 121 14.74 15.50 -5.63
C GLY A 121 15.75 14.41 -5.30
N LYS A 122 16.96 14.79 -4.88
CA LYS A 122 17.98 13.86 -4.39
C LYS A 122 17.51 13.09 -3.17
N ALA A 123 16.94 13.78 -2.18
CA ALA A 123 16.44 13.16 -0.95
C ALA A 123 15.30 12.17 -1.23
N TYR A 124 14.33 12.57 -2.04
CA TYR A 124 13.25 11.70 -2.50
C TYR A 124 13.79 10.45 -3.20
N GLY A 125 14.72 10.62 -4.14
CA GLY A 125 15.30 9.51 -4.89
C GLY A 125 16.01 8.48 -4.00
N VAL A 126 16.66 8.92 -2.91
CA VAL A 126 17.26 7.99 -1.94
C VAL A 126 16.20 7.17 -1.23
N LEU A 127 15.12 7.79 -0.74
CA LEU A 127 14.02 7.07 -0.08
C LEU A 127 13.29 6.13 -1.05
N ALA A 128 13.00 6.60 -2.26
CA ALA A 128 12.34 5.81 -3.30
C ALA A 128 13.13 4.53 -3.60
N ASN A 129 14.44 4.63 -3.74
CA ASN A 129 15.30 3.47 -3.97
C ASN A 129 15.31 2.47 -2.80
N VAL A 130 15.22 2.94 -1.55
CA VAL A 130 15.09 2.05 -0.39
C VAL A 130 13.81 1.22 -0.48
N PHE A 131 12.68 1.86 -0.83
CA PHE A 131 11.42 1.16 -1.05
C PHE A 131 11.47 0.20 -2.24
N ILE A 132 11.88 0.69 -3.41
CA ILE A 132 11.96 -0.08 -4.65
C ILE A 132 12.76 -1.37 -4.45
N ASN A 133 13.92 -1.27 -3.80
CA ASN A 133 14.77 -2.43 -3.54
C ASN A 133 14.07 -3.43 -2.61
N ARG A 134 13.49 -2.96 -1.50
CA ARG A 134 12.83 -3.86 -0.55
C ARG A 134 11.57 -4.49 -1.12
N GLU A 135 10.78 -3.74 -1.87
CA GLU A 135 9.58 -4.24 -2.55
C GLU A 135 9.95 -5.28 -3.62
N ALA A 136 11.02 -5.07 -4.38
CA ALA A 136 11.55 -6.05 -5.33
C ALA A 136 11.95 -7.37 -4.65
N GLU A 137 12.59 -7.31 -3.48
CA GLU A 137 12.88 -8.50 -2.67
C GLU A 137 11.59 -9.22 -2.28
N ILE A 138 10.59 -8.51 -1.75
CA ILE A 138 9.30 -9.10 -1.34
C ILE A 138 8.57 -9.73 -2.54
N TYR A 139 8.56 -9.07 -3.70
CA TYR A 139 7.99 -9.64 -4.93
C TYR A 139 8.69 -10.94 -5.31
N ASN A 140 10.03 -10.97 -5.30
CA ASN A 140 10.81 -12.16 -5.61
C ASN A 140 10.58 -13.29 -4.59
N GLU A 141 10.57 -12.97 -3.29
CA GLU A 141 10.25 -13.91 -2.21
C GLU A 141 8.86 -14.53 -2.42
N ASN A 142 7.87 -13.72 -2.79
CA ASN A 142 6.50 -14.19 -3.02
C ASN A 142 6.36 -15.05 -4.26
N ALA A 143 7.03 -14.69 -5.36
CA ALA A 143 7.02 -15.46 -6.60
C ALA A 143 7.79 -16.79 -6.46
N SER A 144 8.83 -16.84 -5.64
CA SER A 144 9.71 -18.02 -5.50
C SER A 144 9.14 -19.12 -4.58
N LYS A 145 8.09 -18.82 -3.80
CA LYS A 145 7.43 -19.81 -2.92
C LYS A 145 6.69 -20.86 -3.73
N ALA A 146 6.57 -22.08 -3.18
CA ALA A 146 5.63 -23.06 -3.71
C ALA A 146 4.20 -22.49 -3.67
N GLY A 147 3.52 -22.49 -4.82
CA GLY A 147 2.20 -21.85 -4.98
C GLY A 147 2.22 -20.32 -4.97
N GLY A 148 3.41 -19.71 -4.99
CA GLY A 148 3.66 -18.27 -5.11
C GLY A 148 3.40 -17.72 -6.50
N TRP A 149 3.23 -16.40 -6.59
CA TRP A 149 3.03 -15.68 -7.85
C TRP A 149 3.46 -14.23 -7.71
N GLU A 150 3.73 -13.59 -8.86
CA GLU A 150 3.87 -12.13 -8.97
C GLU A 150 2.56 -11.53 -9.50
N GLY A 151 2.22 -10.32 -9.08
CA GLY A 151 1.05 -9.63 -9.61
C GLY A 151 -0.26 -10.11 -9.01
N THR A 152 -1.29 -10.10 -9.85
CA THR A 152 -2.62 -10.60 -9.47
C THR A 152 -2.82 -12.01 -10.00
N ARG A 153 -3.45 -12.85 -9.19
CA ARG A 153 -3.90 -14.20 -9.57
C ARG A 153 -5.39 -14.32 -9.33
N ASP A 154 -6.09 -15.01 -10.22
CA ASP A 154 -7.54 -15.17 -10.15
C ASP A 154 -7.93 -16.28 -9.18
N PHE A 155 -8.85 -15.96 -8.26
CA PHE A 155 -9.39 -16.87 -7.25
C PHE A 155 -10.90 -16.89 -7.30
N ARG A 156 -11.48 -18.09 -7.23
CA ARG A 156 -12.92 -18.30 -7.16
C ARG A 156 -13.38 -18.29 -5.72
N ILE A 157 -14.51 -17.63 -5.45
CA ILE A 157 -15.23 -17.79 -4.18
C ILE A 157 -15.88 -19.17 -4.19
N VAL A 158 -15.37 -20.09 -3.36
CA VAL A 158 -15.90 -21.46 -3.26
C VAL A 158 -16.87 -21.63 -2.10
N ALA A 159 -16.77 -20.76 -1.08
CA ALA A 159 -17.76 -20.69 0.00
C ALA A 159 -17.95 -19.26 0.50
N LYS A 160 -19.19 -18.93 0.86
CA LYS A 160 -19.59 -17.68 1.50
C LYS A 160 -20.45 -18.01 2.71
N THR A 161 -19.92 -17.79 3.91
CA THR A 161 -20.58 -18.21 5.17
C THR A 161 -20.76 -17.02 6.10
N PRO A 162 -22.01 -16.60 6.37
CA PRO A 162 -22.28 -15.63 7.43
C PRO A 162 -21.76 -16.16 8.78
N ARG A 163 -21.03 -15.32 9.52
CA ARG A 163 -20.49 -15.62 10.86
C ARG A 163 -21.19 -14.82 11.96
N SER A 164 -21.69 -13.63 11.61
CA SER A 164 -22.54 -12.81 12.45
C SER A 164 -23.40 -11.89 11.57
N ALA A 165 -24.20 -11.02 12.17
CA ALA A 165 -24.98 -10.01 11.44
C ALA A 165 -24.11 -9.03 10.61
N LEU A 166 -22.82 -8.90 10.94
CA LEU A 166 -21.90 -7.97 10.28
C LEU A 166 -20.70 -8.65 9.62
N ILE A 167 -20.40 -9.91 9.92
CA ILE A 167 -19.20 -10.59 9.43
C ILE A 167 -19.58 -11.79 8.56
N THR A 168 -19.00 -11.85 7.36
CA THR A 168 -19.11 -12.99 6.43
C THR A 168 -17.72 -13.47 6.09
N SER A 169 -17.49 -14.78 6.15
CA SER A 169 -16.25 -15.39 5.69
C SER A 169 -16.35 -15.84 4.23
N PHE A 170 -15.24 -15.71 3.51
CA PHE A 170 -15.11 -16.15 2.12
C PHE A 170 -13.95 -17.13 2.03
N GLU A 171 -14.19 -18.28 1.42
CA GLU A 171 -13.15 -19.24 1.06
C GLU A 171 -12.84 -19.10 -0.43
N LEU A 172 -11.55 -19.05 -0.74
CA LEU A 172 -11.01 -18.65 -2.02
C LEU A 172 -10.03 -19.72 -2.51
N GLU A 173 -10.27 -20.28 -3.69
CA GLU A 173 -9.39 -21.25 -4.33
C GLU A 173 -8.90 -20.71 -5.70
N PRO A 174 -7.65 -20.99 -6.09
CA PRO A 174 -7.11 -20.46 -7.33
C PRO A 174 -7.83 -21.08 -8.53
N VAL A 175 -8.18 -20.26 -9.51
CA VAL A 175 -8.94 -20.71 -10.70
C VAL A 175 -8.16 -21.74 -11.53
N ASP A 176 -6.83 -21.63 -11.51
CA ASP A 176 -5.92 -22.55 -12.20
C ASP A 176 -5.76 -23.93 -11.52
N GLY A 177 -6.36 -24.12 -10.33
CA GLY A 177 -6.31 -25.38 -9.58
C GLY A 177 -4.94 -25.73 -8.97
N GLY A 178 -3.96 -24.83 -9.05
CA GLY A 178 -2.62 -25.01 -8.50
C GLY A 178 -2.56 -24.82 -6.98
N ALA A 179 -1.37 -25.04 -6.41
CA ALA A 179 -1.12 -24.73 -5.00
C ALA A 179 -1.15 -23.21 -4.73
N VAL A 180 -1.30 -22.84 -3.45
CA VAL A 180 -1.22 -21.44 -2.98
C VAL A 180 -0.06 -21.26 -2.00
N ALA A 181 0.55 -20.08 -2.01
CA ALA A 181 1.65 -19.73 -1.12
C ALA A 181 1.27 -19.84 0.37
N GLU A 182 2.18 -20.40 1.17
CA GLU A 182 2.12 -20.32 2.62
C GLU A 182 2.25 -18.88 3.13
N TYR A 183 1.81 -18.67 4.36
CA TYR A 183 1.82 -17.37 5.04
C TYR A 183 2.04 -17.53 6.54
N ARG A 184 2.51 -16.46 7.18
CA ARG A 184 2.60 -16.38 8.65
C ARG A 184 1.28 -15.86 9.22
N PRO A 185 0.80 -16.41 10.35
CA PRO A 185 -0.35 -15.85 11.06
C PRO A 185 -0.17 -14.34 11.31
N GLY A 186 -1.22 -13.57 11.07
CA GLY A 186 -1.21 -12.09 11.12
C GLY A 186 -0.99 -11.41 9.76
N GLN A 187 -0.57 -12.13 8.72
CA GLN A 187 -0.50 -11.59 7.36
C GLN A 187 -1.88 -11.42 6.71
N TYR A 188 -1.92 -10.67 5.62
CA TYR A 188 -3.12 -10.32 4.86
C TYR A 188 -2.93 -10.56 3.36
N LEU A 189 -4.04 -10.65 2.63
CA LEU A 189 -4.10 -10.64 1.17
C LEU A 189 -4.50 -9.25 0.66
N GLY A 190 -3.96 -8.84 -0.48
CA GLY A 190 -4.52 -7.75 -1.29
C GLY A 190 -5.63 -8.29 -2.19
N VAL A 191 -6.86 -7.78 -2.05
CA VAL A 191 -8.02 -8.17 -2.87
C VAL A 191 -8.35 -7.02 -3.82
N TRP A 192 -8.25 -7.30 -5.11
CA TRP A 192 -8.45 -6.35 -6.21
C TRP A 192 -9.81 -6.60 -6.86
N LEU A 193 -10.65 -5.56 -6.89
CA LEU A 193 -12.04 -5.67 -7.33
C LEU A 193 -12.42 -4.51 -8.25
N LYS A 194 -12.97 -4.85 -9.41
CA LYS A 194 -13.62 -3.89 -10.33
C LYS A 194 -14.92 -4.50 -10.87
N PRO A 195 -15.91 -4.78 -10.01
CA PRO A 195 -17.21 -5.23 -10.46
C PRO A 195 -17.92 -4.13 -11.27
N GLU A 196 -18.91 -4.52 -12.05
CA GLU A 196 -19.75 -3.56 -12.78
C GLU A 196 -20.38 -2.55 -11.80
N GLY A 197 -20.35 -1.27 -12.18
CA GLY A 197 -20.83 -0.16 -11.35
C GLY A 197 -19.78 0.46 -10.43
N PHE A 198 -18.59 -0.12 -10.29
CA PHE A 198 -17.48 0.58 -9.62
C PHE A 198 -16.83 1.57 -10.60
N PRO A 199 -16.69 2.87 -10.24
CA PRO A 199 -16.07 3.85 -11.13
C PRO A 199 -14.58 3.55 -11.36
N HIS A 200 -13.91 3.01 -10.34
CA HIS A 200 -12.51 2.63 -10.35
C HIS A 200 -12.35 1.26 -9.71
N GLN A 201 -11.26 0.56 -10.06
CA GLN A 201 -10.81 -0.58 -9.31
C GLN A 201 -10.49 -0.19 -7.86
N GLU A 202 -10.90 -1.03 -6.93
CA GLU A 202 -10.65 -0.86 -5.50
C GLU A 202 -9.81 -2.02 -4.97
N ILE A 203 -8.81 -1.68 -4.15
CA ILE A 203 -7.91 -2.64 -3.52
C ILE A 203 -8.13 -2.59 -2.01
N ARG A 204 -8.37 -3.73 -1.37
CA ARG A 204 -8.50 -3.83 0.09
C ARG A 204 -7.66 -4.97 0.65
N GLN A 205 -7.17 -4.77 1.85
CA GLN A 205 -6.39 -5.76 2.58
C GLN A 205 -7.30 -6.52 3.54
N TYR A 206 -7.26 -7.84 3.51
CA TYR A 206 -7.99 -8.68 4.46
C TYR A 206 -7.07 -9.73 5.07
N SER A 207 -7.06 -9.79 6.41
CA SER A 207 -6.26 -10.75 7.16
C SER A 207 -6.67 -12.18 6.83
N LEU A 208 -5.67 -13.05 6.74
CA LEU A 208 -5.86 -14.49 6.62
C LEU A 208 -6.28 -15.05 7.98
N THR A 209 -7.34 -15.86 7.98
CA THR A 209 -8.05 -16.22 9.22
C THR A 209 -7.89 -17.67 9.65
N ARG A 210 -7.02 -18.44 8.99
CA ARG A 210 -6.79 -19.86 9.31
C ARG A 210 -5.30 -20.21 9.20
N LYS A 211 -4.95 -21.45 9.54
CA LYS A 211 -3.61 -21.99 9.24
C LYS A 211 -3.47 -22.23 7.72
N PRO A 212 -2.31 -21.99 7.11
CA PRO A 212 -2.05 -22.38 5.72
C PRO A 212 -2.31 -23.88 5.50
N ASP A 213 -2.85 -24.23 4.33
CA ASP A 213 -3.10 -25.61 3.92
C ASP A 213 -2.61 -25.93 2.49
N GLY A 214 -2.00 -24.95 1.81
CA GLY A 214 -1.51 -25.05 0.44
C GLY A 214 -2.58 -25.12 -0.64
N LYS A 215 -3.88 -25.05 -0.31
CA LYS A 215 -4.99 -25.19 -1.27
C LYS A 215 -5.76 -23.90 -1.55
N GLY A 216 -5.97 -23.09 -0.51
CA GLY A 216 -6.76 -21.87 -0.67
C GLY A 216 -6.62 -20.93 0.51
N TYR A 217 -7.39 -19.84 0.48
CA TYR A 217 -7.38 -18.82 1.52
C TYR A 217 -8.75 -18.63 2.14
N ARG A 218 -8.76 -18.12 3.39
CA ARG A 218 -9.99 -17.68 4.04
C ARG A 218 -9.82 -16.29 4.62
N ILE A 219 -10.72 -15.40 4.22
CA ILE A 219 -10.86 -14.05 4.78
C ILE A 219 -12.18 -13.93 5.53
N ALA A 220 -12.26 -13.00 6.48
CA ALA A 220 -13.50 -12.62 7.14
C ALA A 220 -13.69 -11.11 7.00
N VAL A 221 -14.79 -10.71 6.37
CA VAL A 221 -15.05 -9.32 6.01
C VAL A 221 -16.16 -8.80 6.89
N LYS A 222 -15.88 -7.74 7.64
CA LYS A 222 -16.89 -6.94 8.33
C LYS A 222 -17.56 -6.00 7.33
N ARG A 223 -18.89 -5.95 7.32
CA ARG A 223 -19.67 -4.95 6.60
C ARG A 223 -19.51 -3.61 7.32
N GLU A 224 -18.93 -2.65 6.62
CA GLU A 224 -18.80 -1.27 7.11
C GLU A 224 -19.90 -0.41 6.49
N GLU A 225 -20.52 0.45 7.28
CA GLU A 225 -21.52 1.39 6.77
C GLU A 225 -20.88 2.33 5.73
N GLY A 226 -21.49 2.45 4.55
CA GLY A 226 -20.93 3.22 3.42
C GLY A 226 -19.69 2.61 2.75
N GLY A 227 -19.18 1.47 3.21
CA GLY A 227 -17.98 0.83 2.65
C GLY A 227 -18.26 0.13 1.31
N GLN A 228 -17.68 0.63 0.22
CA GLN A 228 -17.98 0.12 -1.13
C GLN A 228 -17.65 -1.37 -1.31
N VAL A 229 -16.41 -1.76 -1.03
CA VAL A 229 -15.94 -3.15 -1.21
C VAL A 229 -16.59 -4.13 -0.24
N SER A 230 -16.69 -3.76 1.05
CA SER A 230 -17.26 -4.64 2.07
C SER A 230 -18.75 -4.89 1.81
N ASN A 231 -19.53 -3.87 1.44
CA ASN A 231 -20.94 -4.06 1.06
C ASN A 231 -21.09 -4.87 -0.23
N TRP A 232 -20.21 -4.67 -1.22
CA TRP A 232 -20.25 -5.48 -2.44
C TRP A 232 -19.99 -6.97 -2.16
N LEU A 233 -18.96 -7.29 -1.37
CA LEU A 233 -18.68 -8.68 -0.97
C LEU A 233 -19.85 -9.32 -0.23
N HIS A 234 -20.52 -8.56 0.65
CA HIS A 234 -21.67 -9.05 1.41
C HIS A 234 -22.93 -9.24 0.55
N ASN A 235 -23.24 -8.30 -0.35
CA ASN A 235 -24.54 -8.24 -1.01
C ASN A 235 -24.54 -8.80 -2.43
N HIS A 236 -23.42 -8.73 -3.16
CA HIS A 236 -23.36 -9.01 -4.59
C HIS A 236 -22.41 -10.15 -4.95
N ALA A 237 -21.29 -10.31 -4.22
CA ALA A 237 -20.37 -11.42 -4.49
C ALA A 237 -21.01 -12.76 -4.09
N ASN A 238 -20.96 -13.74 -4.97
CA ASN A 238 -21.54 -15.07 -4.79
C ASN A 238 -20.49 -16.17 -4.94
N VAL A 239 -20.83 -17.36 -4.47
CA VAL A 239 -20.05 -18.56 -4.78
C VAL A 239 -20.04 -18.75 -6.29
N GLY A 240 -18.85 -18.97 -6.86
CA GLY A 240 -18.62 -19.03 -8.29
C GLY A 240 -17.97 -17.78 -8.87
N ASP A 241 -18.13 -16.61 -8.24
CA ASP A 241 -17.50 -15.37 -8.71
C ASP A 241 -15.98 -15.43 -8.57
N VAL A 242 -15.27 -14.70 -9.43
CA VAL A 242 -13.82 -14.63 -9.46
C VAL A 242 -13.35 -13.25 -8.99
N VAL A 243 -12.34 -13.25 -8.12
CA VAL A 243 -11.68 -12.05 -7.61
C VAL A 243 -10.17 -12.16 -7.82
N LYS A 244 -9.50 -11.02 -7.92
CA LYS A 244 -8.03 -10.97 -8.08
C LYS A 244 -7.36 -10.84 -6.72
N LEU A 245 -6.40 -11.71 -6.44
CA LEU A 245 -5.60 -11.67 -5.22
C LEU A 245 -4.14 -11.37 -5.52
N VAL A 246 -3.52 -10.60 -4.64
CA VAL A 246 -2.06 -10.48 -4.51
C VAL A 246 -1.59 -11.37 -3.37
N ALA A 247 -0.37 -11.89 -3.51
CA ALA A 247 0.24 -12.83 -2.56
C ALA A 247 0.21 -12.31 -1.11
N PRO A 248 0.21 -13.21 -0.10
CA PRO A 248 0.22 -12.81 1.30
C PRO A 248 1.38 -11.87 1.65
N ALA A 249 1.06 -10.77 2.33
CA ALA A 249 2.02 -9.75 2.77
C ALA A 249 1.77 -9.34 4.23
N GLY A 250 2.72 -8.60 4.80
CA GLY A 250 2.65 -8.04 6.15
C GLY A 250 3.83 -8.44 7.03
N ASP A 251 4.28 -7.49 7.83
CA ASP A 251 5.26 -7.65 8.90
C ASP A 251 4.53 -8.19 10.14
N SER A 252 4.44 -9.52 10.26
CA SER A 252 3.75 -10.14 11.40
C SER A 252 4.42 -9.75 12.73
N LEU A 253 3.62 -9.20 13.65
CA LEU A 253 3.99 -8.92 15.05
C LEU A 253 4.06 -10.20 15.91
N TRP A 254 3.81 -11.39 15.36
CA TRP A 254 3.98 -12.66 16.08
C TRP A 254 5.46 -13.04 16.18
N LEU A 255 6.25 -12.20 16.86
CA LEU A 255 7.56 -12.58 17.40
C LEU A 255 7.35 -13.43 18.65
N SER A 256 8.13 -14.49 18.73
CA SER A 256 8.15 -15.53 19.77
C SER A 256 8.43 -14.99 21.19
N GLN A 257 7.41 -14.48 21.88
CA GLN A 257 7.43 -14.27 23.34
C GLN A 257 6.59 -15.33 24.10
N MET A 258 6.48 -16.54 23.56
CA MET A 258 5.98 -17.70 24.30
C MET A 258 6.95 -18.87 24.20
N THR A 259 8.16 -18.65 24.69
CA THR A 259 9.00 -19.71 25.26
C THR A 259 9.42 -19.25 26.65
N HIS A 260 9.02 -20.05 27.65
CA HIS A 260 9.19 -19.90 29.09
C HIS A 260 8.07 -19.18 29.85
N GLN A 261 7.04 -19.93 30.24
CA GLN A 261 6.86 -20.36 31.63
C GLN A 261 6.50 -21.84 31.67
#